data_AF-A0A3P7RE21-F1
#
_entry.id   AF-A0A3P7RE21-F1
#
_cell.length_a   1.000
_cell.length_b   1.000
_cell.length_c   1.000
_cell.angle_alpha   90.00
_cell.angle_beta   90.00
_cell.angle_gamma   90.00
#
_symmetry.space_group_name_H-M   'P 1'
#
loop_
_entity.id
_entity.type
_entity.pdbx_description
1 polymer ?
#
loop_
_entity_poly.entity_id
_entity_poly.type
_entity_poly.pdbx_seq_one_letter_code
_entity_poly.pdbx_strand_id
1 'polypeptide(L)'
;VQGDCSIRYFEITDEEPFVYFIDTLTSTDPQRGMGWMPKRGLDVNQNEIARFYKLHTRGFCEVISFTVPRKSALYQDDLYPDTASDMPALSAEEWMSGKNAPPLLNLVSDAVSTHDRIR
;
A
#
# COMPACT_ATOMS: atom_id res chain seq x y z
N VAL A 1 -7.88 -24.60 -10.65
CA VAL A 1 -6.68 -23.72 -10.70
C VAL A 1 -6.08 -23.67 -9.30
N GLN A 2 -4.84 -24.13 -9.14
CA GLN A 2 -4.08 -23.99 -7.89
C GLN A 2 -3.37 -22.63 -7.98
N GLY A 3 -3.68 -21.73 -7.04
CA GLY A 3 -3.04 -20.40 -6.98
C GLY A 3 -1.67 -20.47 -6.31
N ASP A 4 -0.94 -19.35 -6.34
CA ASP A 4 0.32 -19.22 -5.64
C ASP A 4 0.14 -19.20 -4.12
N CYS A 5 1.15 -19.70 -3.40
CA CYS A 5 1.21 -19.64 -1.94
C CYS A 5 2.26 -18.65 -1.43
N SER A 6 2.82 -17.79 -2.29
CA SER A 6 3.93 -16.90 -1.94
C SER A 6 3.76 -15.50 -2.50
N ILE A 7 4.27 -14.50 -1.79
CA ILE A 7 4.38 -13.10 -2.21
C ILE A 7 5.88 -12.76 -2.27
N ARG A 8 6.37 -12.45 -3.47
CA ARG A 8 7.77 -12.02 -3.69
C ARG A 8 7.80 -10.51 -3.85
N TYR A 9 8.78 -9.87 -3.26
CA TYR A 9 8.91 -8.42 -3.31
C TYR A 9 10.34 -8.01 -3.62
N PHE A 10 10.44 -6.91 -4.35
CA PHE A 10 11.66 -6.44 -4.99
C PHE A 10 11.78 -4.93 -4.77
N GLU A 11 13.00 -4.45 -4.70
CA GLU A 11 13.33 -3.03 -4.75
C GLU A 11 13.74 -2.67 -6.18
N ILE A 12 13.25 -1.53 -6.67
CA ILE A 12 13.62 -0.99 -7.98
C ILE A 12 14.43 0.28 -7.77
N THR A 13 15.62 0.36 -8.36
CA THR A 13 16.52 1.51 -8.30
C THR A 13 17.09 1.84 -9.68
N ASP A 14 17.79 2.98 -9.78
CA ASP A 14 18.49 3.42 -10.99
C ASP A 14 19.90 2.80 -11.14
N GLU A 15 20.31 1.91 -10.23
CA GLU A 15 21.62 1.25 -10.23
C GLU A 15 21.51 -0.18 -10.77
N GLU A 16 22.47 -0.65 -11.58
CA GLU A 16 22.49 -2.03 -12.10
C GLU A 16 22.56 -3.06 -10.94
N PRO A 17 21.74 -4.14 -10.91
CA PRO A 17 20.85 -4.67 -11.97
C PRO A 17 19.41 -4.12 -11.99
N PHE A 18 19.16 -2.96 -11.38
CA PHE A 18 17.90 -2.19 -11.34
C PHE A 18 16.78 -2.81 -10.52
N VAL A 19 16.70 -4.14 -10.46
CA VAL A 19 15.69 -4.88 -9.71
C VAL A 19 16.37 -5.82 -8.72
N TYR A 20 16.23 -5.53 -7.45
CA TYR A 20 16.85 -6.27 -6.35
C TYR A 20 15.79 -7.09 -5.64
N PHE A 21 15.98 -8.41 -5.61
CA PHE A 21 15.12 -9.29 -4.81
C PHE A 21 15.34 -9.00 -3.32
N ILE A 22 14.25 -8.72 -2.60
CA ILE A 22 14.31 -8.54 -1.15
C ILE A 22 14.09 -9.89 -0.48
N ASP A 23 12.88 -10.43 -0.58
CA ASP A 23 12.52 -11.71 0.05
C ASP A 23 11.20 -12.29 -0.50
N THR A 24 10.82 -13.46 -0.01
CA THR A 24 9.56 -14.15 -0.32
C THR A 24 8.81 -14.49 0.96
N LEU A 25 7.63 -13.90 1.13
CA LEU A 25 6.67 -14.37 2.12
C LEU A 25 6.01 -15.65 1.60
N THR A 26 6.15 -16.76 2.31
CA THR A 26 5.55 -18.06 1.94
C THR A 26 4.44 -18.45 2.91
N SER A 27 3.39 -19.06 2.38
CA SER A 27 2.25 -19.59 3.13
C SER A 27 1.93 -21.01 2.67
N THR A 28 1.12 -21.74 3.42
CA THR A 28 0.72 -23.12 3.08
C THR A 28 -0.43 -23.17 2.08
N ASP A 29 -1.36 -22.21 2.18
CA ASP A 29 -2.61 -22.23 1.44
C ASP A 29 -2.56 -21.33 0.20
N PRO A 30 -3.07 -21.81 -0.96
CA PRO A 30 -3.08 -21.04 -2.19
C PRO A 30 -4.05 -19.87 -2.11
N GLN A 31 -3.64 -18.72 -2.63
CA GLN A 31 -4.48 -17.53 -2.73
C GLN A 31 -5.59 -17.73 -3.78
N ARG A 32 -6.80 -17.26 -3.46
CA ARG A 32 -7.94 -17.15 -4.39
C ARG A 32 -8.14 -15.75 -4.94
N GLY A 33 -7.58 -14.78 -4.25
CA GLY A 33 -7.61 -13.37 -4.60
C GLY A 33 -6.74 -12.60 -3.62
N MET A 34 -6.44 -11.37 -3.99
CA MET A 34 -5.60 -10.47 -3.20
C MET A 34 -6.17 -9.06 -3.28
N GLY A 35 -6.43 -8.45 -2.13
CA GLY A 35 -6.66 -7.02 -1.99
C GLY A 35 -5.39 -6.32 -1.51
N TRP A 36 -5.31 -5.01 -1.76
CA TRP A 36 -4.20 -4.15 -1.34
C TRP A 36 -4.76 -2.91 -0.62
N MET A 37 -4.21 -2.57 0.54
CA MET A 37 -4.57 -1.38 1.30
C MET A 37 -3.92 -0.11 0.69
N PRO A 38 -4.70 0.92 0.32
CA PRO A 38 -4.15 2.22 -0.05
C PRO A 38 -3.26 2.81 1.06
N LYS A 39 -2.25 3.62 0.70
CA LYS A 39 -1.30 4.21 1.67
C LYS A 39 -1.96 4.90 2.85
N ARG A 40 -3.08 5.60 2.62
CA ARG A 40 -3.88 6.30 3.63
C ARG A 40 -4.50 5.39 4.72
N GLY A 41 -4.54 4.08 4.53
CA GLY A 41 -5.10 3.13 5.51
C GLY A 41 -4.06 2.23 6.19
N LEU A 42 -2.77 2.53 6.00
CA LEU A 42 -1.67 1.85 6.68
C LEU A 42 -1.49 2.39 8.10
N ASP A 43 -0.96 1.55 8.98
CA ASP A 43 -0.56 1.95 10.35
C ASP A 43 0.86 2.52 10.35
N VAL A 44 0.95 3.86 10.31
CA VAL A 44 2.26 4.55 10.28
C VAL A 44 3.00 4.46 11.60
N ASN A 45 2.30 4.25 12.72
CA ASN A 45 2.92 4.07 14.04
C ASN A 45 3.65 2.72 14.15
N GLN A 46 3.24 1.73 13.36
CA GLN A 46 3.87 0.42 13.29
C GLN A 46 4.85 0.28 12.13
N ASN A 47 5.21 1.38 11.44
CA ASN A 47 6.08 1.35 10.26
C ASN A 47 5.56 0.40 9.16
N GLU A 48 4.24 0.23 9.04
CA GLU A 48 3.60 -0.59 8.01
C GLU A 48 3.68 0.15 6.66
N ILE A 49 4.25 -0.50 5.65
CA ILE A 49 4.45 0.07 4.30
C ILE A 49 3.53 -0.53 3.24
N ALA A 50 2.97 -1.71 3.51
CA ALA A 50 1.93 -2.35 2.71
C ALA A 50 1.09 -3.30 3.58
N ARG A 51 -0.18 -3.45 3.21
CA ARG A 51 -1.08 -4.42 3.82
C ARG A 51 -1.88 -5.10 2.73
N PHE A 52 -1.82 -6.43 2.71
CA PHE A 52 -2.55 -7.26 1.77
C PHE A 52 -3.71 -7.96 2.45
N TYR A 53 -4.76 -8.19 1.67
CA TYR A 53 -5.96 -8.93 2.07
C TYR A 53 -6.03 -10.20 1.22
N LYS A 54 -5.41 -11.27 1.71
CA LYS A 54 -5.32 -12.54 1.00
C LYS A 54 -6.59 -13.35 1.22
N LEU A 55 -7.27 -13.71 0.14
CA LEU A 55 -8.44 -14.59 0.19
C LEU A 55 -8.00 -16.06 0.15
N HIS A 56 -8.42 -16.82 1.15
CA HIS A 56 -8.14 -18.24 1.25
C HIS A 56 -9.24 -19.09 0.64
N THR A 57 -8.89 -20.32 0.23
CA THR A 57 -9.87 -21.27 -0.32
C THR A 57 -10.97 -21.65 0.67
N ARG A 58 -10.70 -21.56 1.98
CA ARG A 58 -11.66 -21.89 3.05
C ARG A 58 -12.61 -20.72 3.40
N GLY A 59 -12.61 -19.65 2.60
CA GLY A 59 -13.58 -18.56 2.73
C GLY A 59 -13.26 -17.51 3.78
N PHE A 60 -12.03 -17.46 4.29
CA PHE A 60 -11.57 -16.37 5.18
C PHE A 60 -10.57 -15.45 4.47
N CYS A 61 -10.47 -14.23 4.97
CA CYS A 61 -9.53 -13.22 4.52
C CYS A 61 -8.42 -13.07 5.57
N GLU A 62 -7.18 -13.29 5.16
CA GLU A 62 -5.99 -13.05 5.98
C GLU A 62 -5.44 -11.66 5.70
N VAL A 63 -5.16 -10.92 6.76
CA VAL A 63 -4.50 -9.61 6.68
C VAL A 63 -3.00 -9.82 6.84
N ILE A 64 -2.24 -9.44 5.83
CA ILE A 64 -0.78 -9.61 5.79
C ILE A 64 -0.15 -8.22 5.78
N SER A 65 0.50 -7.85 6.87
CA SER A 65 1.21 -6.57 7.01
C SER A 65 2.69 -6.72 6.66
N PHE A 66 3.19 -5.77 5.89
CA PHE A 66 4.61 -5.61 5.58
C PHE A 66 5.11 -4.38 6.33
N THR A 67 6.05 -4.61 7.25
CA THR A 67 6.55 -3.61 8.18
C THR A 67 8.06 -3.45 8.04
N VAL A 68 8.53 -2.21 8.04
CA VAL A 68 9.97 -1.92 8.12
C VAL A 68 10.37 -1.91 9.60
N PRO A 69 11.31 -2.76 10.05
CA PRO A 69 11.69 -2.82 11.46
C PRO A 69 12.51 -1.59 11.85
N ARG A 70 11.86 -0.59 12.46
CA ARG A 70 12.49 0.61 13.05
C ARG A 70 12.31 0.60 14.57
N LYS A 71 13.28 1.17 15.30
CA LYS A 71 13.25 1.26 16.77
C LYS A 71 12.49 2.48 17.30
N SER A 72 12.15 3.43 16.43
CA SER A 72 11.51 4.69 16.79
C SER A 72 9.99 4.58 16.69
N ALA A 73 9.29 5.19 17.64
CA ALA A 73 7.85 5.43 17.58
C ALA A 73 7.49 6.79 16.95
N LEU A 74 8.49 7.52 16.47
CA LEU A 74 8.28 8.77 15.72
C LEU A 74 7.87 8.46 14.29
N TYR A 75 7.07 9.35 13.71
CA TYR A 75 6.74 9.31 12.29
C TYR A 75 8.01 9.26 11.43
N GLN A 76 8.02 8.40 10.42
CA GLN A 76 9.17 8.16 9.54
C GLN A 76 8.93 8.80 8.17
N ASP A 77 9.31 10.08 8.03
CA ASP A 77 9.12 10.84 6.78
C ASP A 77 9.73 10.14 5.55
N ASP A 78 10.83 9.38 5.74
CA ASP A 78 11.50 8.61 4.68
C ASP A 78 10.67 7.41 4.18
N LEU A 79 9.84 6.81 5.03
CA LEU A 79 8.94 5.71 4.66
C LEU A 79 7.62 6.21 4.08
N TYR A 80 7.24 7.44 4.40
CA TYR A 80 5.92 8.00 4.15
C TYR A 80 6.00 9.37 3.47
N PRO A 81 6.52 9.45 2.22
CA PRO A 81 6.39 10.65 1.43
C PRO A 81 4.91 10.97 1.16
N ASP A 82 4.64 12.21 0.75
CA ASP A 82 3.28 12.61 0.38
C ASP A 82 2.69 11.64 -0.65
N THR A 83 1.44 11.22 -0.41
CA THR A 83 0.73 10.22 -1.20
C THR A 83 -0.47 10.82 -1.91
N ALA A 84 -1.00 10.10 -2.91
CA ALA A 84 -2.20 10.53 -3.62
C ALA A 84 -3.39 10.73 -2.65
N SER A 85 -3.97 11.92 -2.76
CA SER A 85 -5.17 12.37 -2.07
C SER A 85 -6.41 11.56 -2.49
N ASP A 86 -7.48 11.69 -1.73
CA ASP A 86 -8.84 11.26 -2.12
C ASP A 86 -9.55 12.26 -3.03
N MET A 87 -8.94 13.43 -3.28
CA MET A 87 -9.48 14.46 -4.14
C MET A 87 -8.93 14.34 -5.58
N PRO A 88 -9.80 14.43 -6.61
CA PRO A 88 -9.36 14.42 -8.00
C PRO A 88 -8.62 15.71 -8.36
N ALA A 89 -7.56 15.60 -9.15
CA ALA A 89 -6.80 16.75 -9.64
C ALA A 89 -7.50 17.51 -10.78
N LEU A 90 -8.39 16.82 -11.51
CA LEU A 90 -9.15 17.37 -12.63
C LEU A 90 -10.59 16.85 -12.55
N SER A 91 -11.53 17.67 -13.03
CA SER A 91 -12.87 17.20 -13.38
C SER A 91 -12.82 16.26 -14.61
N ALA A 92 -13.89 15.51 -14.83
CA ALA A 92 -13.98 14.61 -15.98
C ALA A 92 -13.94 15.39 -17.31
N GLU A 93 -14.61 16.54 -17.38
CA GLU A 93 -14.66 17.41 -18.55
C GLU A 93 -13.28 17.97 -18.90
N GLU A 94 -12.51 18.39 -17.89
CA GLU A 94 -11.17 18.90 -18.08
C GLU A 94 -10.22 17.84 -18.63
N TRP A 95 -10.26 16.62 -18.07
CA TRP A 95 -9.47 15.51 -18.58
C TRP A 95 -9.88 15.14 -20.02
N MET A 96 -11.19 15.07 -20.30
CA MET A 96 -11.71 14.82 -21.65
C MET A 96 -11.31 15.91 -22.66
N SER A 97 -11.10 17.15 -22.21
CA SER A 97 -10.57 18.25 -23.03
C SER A 97 -9.06 18.17 -23.29
N GLY A 98 -8.38 17.15 -22.77
CA GLY A 98 -6.95 16.90 -22.95
C GLY A 98 -6.05 17.52 -21.89
N LYS A 99 -6.60 18.05 -20.78
CA LYS A 99 -5.77 18.53 -19.66
C LYS A 99 -5.12 17.34 -18.94
N ASN A 100 -3.89 17.56 -18.47
CA ASN A 100 -3.16 16.63 -17.61
C ASN A 100 -2.72 17.36 -16.35
N ALA A 101 -2.89 16.72 -15.19
CA ALA A 101 -2.39 17.21 -13.93
C ALA A 101 -1.87 16.03 -13.09
N PRO A 102 -0.80 16.22 -12.29
CA PRO A 102 -0.39 15.22 -11.33
C PRO A 102 -1.48 15.03 -10.25
N PRO A 103 -1.52 13.87 -9.58
CA PRO A 103 -2.39 13.68 -8.42
C PRO A 103 -2.16 14.78 -7.38
N LEU A 104 -3.24 15.22 -6.72
CA LEU A 104 -3.11 16.02 -5.52
C LEU A 104 -2.47 15.14 -4.43
N LEU A 105 -1.49 15.67 -3.71
CA LEU A 105 -0.73 14.92 -2.71
C LEU A 105 -1.08 15.38 -1.30
N ASN A 106 -1.14 14.44 -0.36
CA ASN A 106 -1.35 14.67 1.07
C ASN A 106 -0.39 13.81 1.89
N LEU A 107 -0.01 14.28 3.08
CA LEU A 107 0.74 13.50 4.05
C LEU A 107 -0.01 12.22 4.44
N VAL A 108 0.73 11.12 4.61
CA VAL A 108 0.18 9.88 5.17
C VAL A 108 0.02 10.09 6.67
N SER A 109 -1.19 10.43 7.10
CA SER A 109 -1.52 10.55 8.52
C SER A 109 -2.32 9.33 8.99
N ASP A 110 -2.31 9.07 10.29
CA ASP A 110 -3.12 8.01 10.89
C ASP A 110 -4.57 8.10 10.41
N ALA A 111 -5.08 6.98 9.89
CA ALA A 111 -6.46 6.83 9.44
C ALA A 111 -7.50 7.19 10.54
N VAL A 112 -7.09 7.21 11.82
CA VAL A 112 -7.93 7.55 12.96
C VAL A 112 -8.48 8.98 12.86
N SER A 113 -7.80 9.92 12.20
CA SER A 113 -8.28 11.32 12.15
C SER A 113 -9.45 11.55 11.18
N THR A 114 -9.73 10.61 10.27
CA THR A 114 -10.86 10.75 9.32
C THR A 114 -12.15 10.09 9.78
N HIS A 115 -12.08 9.11 10.69
CA HIS A 115 -13.29 8.47 11.25
C HIS A 115 -14.07 9.39 12.22
N ASP A 116 -13.42 10.39 12.82
CA ASP A 116 -14.07 11.37 13.71
C ASP A 116 -14.72 12.55 12.96
N ARG A 117 -14.64 12.63 11.63
CA ARG A 117 -15.29 13.69 10.83
C ARG A 117 -16.66 13.32 10.27
N ILE A 118 -17.15 12.11 10.55
CA ILE A 118 -18.48 11.62 10.12
C ILE A 118 -19.27 11.09 11.33
N ARG A 119 -19.37 11.92 12.37
CA ARG A 119 -20.38 11.79 13.42
C ARG A 119 -21.04 13.13 13.67
#